data_AF-A0A3D4KB96-F1
#
_entry.id   AF-A0A3D4KB96-F1
#
_cell.length_a   1.000
_cell.length_b   1.000
_cell.length_c   1.000
_cell.angle_alpha   90.00
_cell.angle_beta   90.00
_cell.angle_gamma   90.00
#
_symmetry.space_group_name_H-M   'P 1'
#
loop_
_entity.id
_entity.type
_entity.pdbx_description
1 polymer ?
#
loop_
_entity_poly.entity_id
_entity_poly.type
_entity_poly.pdbx_seq_one_letter_code
_entity_poly.pdbx_strand_id
1 'polypeptide(L)' 'LRKFKGILRKNFVFFLKECEWRFNNPDPKSQLKQLKQWVNKLY' A
#
# COMPACT_ATOMS: atom_id res chain seq x y z
N LEU A 1 1.78 -16.02 7.96
CA LEU A 1 2.33 -14.64 8.05
C LEU A 1 3.58 -14.54 7.19
N ARG A 2 3.60 -13.68 6.16
CA ARG A 2 4.84 -13.40 5.40
C ARG A 2 5.88 -12.86 6.40
N LYS A 3 7.03 -13.52 6.49
CA LYS A 3 8.13 -13.12 7.38
C LYS A 3 8.65 -11.76 6.89
N PHE A 4 8.61 -10.72 7.73
CA PHE A 4 9.09 -9.36 7.43
C PHE A 4 10.63 -9.25 7.26
N LYS A 5 11.30 -10.35 6.91
CA LYS A 5 12.75 -10.44 6.79
C LYS A 5 13.18 -9.64 5.56
N GLY A 6 13.55 -8.37 5.77
CA GLY A 6 14.05 -7.47 4.73
C GLY A 6 13.48 -6.06 4.77
N ILE A 7 12.41 -5.81 5.53
CA ILE A 7 11.89 -4.44 5.69
C ILE A 7 12.73 -3.73 6.76
N LEU A 8 13.45 -2.69 6.35
CA LEU A 8 14.12 -1.77 7.28
C LEU A 8 13.08 -1.25 8.28
N ARG A 9 13.38 -1.26 9.59
CA ARG A 9 12.45 -0.81 10.66
C ARG A 9 11.80 0.54 10.35
N LYS A 10 12.57 1.48 9.77
CA LYS A 10 12.10 2.81 9.35
C LYS A 10 10.95 2.77 8.32
N ASN A 11 10.88 1.74 7.50
CA ASN A 11 9.86 1.57 6.46
C ASN A 11 8.68 0.69 6.93
N PHE A 12 8.77 0.11 8.13
CA PHE A 12 7.76 -0.80 8.64
C PHE A 12 6.41 -0.08 8.86
N VAL A 13 6.45 1.17 9.32
CA VAL A 13 5.24 1.99 9.51
C VAL A 13 4.51 2.18 8.18
N PHE A 14 5.22 2.54 7.11
CA PHE A 14 4.63 2.68 5.78
C PHE A 14 4.08 1.36 5.26
N PHE A 15 4.79 0.25 5.48
CA PHE A 15 4.31 -1.08 5.11
C PHE A 15 2.99 -1.42 5.83
N LEU A 16 2.88 -1.13 7.13
CA LEU A 16 1.64 -1.35 7.88
C LEU A 16 0.49 -0.49 7.34
N LYS A 17 0.74 0.78 7.03
CA LYS A 17 -0.25 1.67 6.43
C LYS A 17 -0.71 1.21 5.05
N GLU A 18 0.21 0.68 4.25
CA GLU A 18 -0.07 0.10 2.95
C GLU A 18 -0.94 -1.16 3.08
N CYS A 19 -0.62 -2.03 4.04
CA CYS A 19 -1.46 -3.19 4.37
C CYS A 19 -2.85 -2.78 4.86
N GLU A 20 -2.93 -1.82 5.80
CA GLU A 20 -4.18 -1.28 6.34
C GLU A 20 -5.09 -0.78 5.20
N TRP A 21 -4.53 -0.02 4.25
CA TRP A 21 -5.27 0.45 3.09
C TRP A 21 -5.79 -0.69 2.20
N ARG A 22 -4.96 -1.71 1.92
CA ARG A 22 -5.38 -2.89 1.13
C ARG A 22 -6.50 -3.68 1.79
N PHE A 23 -6.44 -3.86 3.11
CA PHE A 23 -7.45 -4.59 3.86
C PHE A 23 -8.78 -3.84 3.92
N ASN A 24 -8.75 -2.52 4.09
CA ASN A 24 -9.96 -1.69 4.13
C ASN A 24 -10.59 -1.46 2.75
N ASN A 25 -9.83 -1.65 1.67
CA ASN A 25 -10.30 -1.49 0.28
C ASN A 25 -10.03 -2.77 -0.52
N PRO A 26 -10.72 -3.89 -0.25
CA PRO A 26 -10.34 -5.21 -0.77
C PRO A 26 -10.50 -5.36 -2.30
N ASP A 27 -11.29 -4.51 -2.97
CA ASP A 27 -11.51 -4.58 -4.41
C ASP A 27 -10.27 -4.12 -5.21
N PRO A 28 -9.62 -5.02 -5.98
CA PRO A 28 -8.38 -4.69 -6.70
C PRO A 28 -8.57 -3.65 -7.81
N LYS A 29 -9.77 -3.56 -8.42
CA LYS A 29 -10.04 -2.58 -9.48
C LYS A 29 -10.08 -1.16 -8.90
N SER A 30 -10.69 -1.01 -7.74
CA SER A 30 -10.76 0.25 -6.99
C SER A 30 -9.37 0.68 -6.50
N GLN A 31 -8.58 -0.26 -5.97
CA GLN A 31 -7.17 -0.02 -5.62
C GLN A 31 -6.36 0.49 -6.82
N LEU A 32 -6.46 -0.19 -7.96
CA LEU A 32 -5.73 0.21 -9.17
C LEU A 32 -6.16 1.60 -9.68
N LYS A 33 -7.46 1.90 -9.65
CA LYS A 33 -7.97 3.22 -10.03
C LYS A 33 -7.41 4.32 -9.13
N GLN A 34 -7.37 4.07 -7.82
CA GLN A 34 -6.85 5.02 -6.84
C GLN A 34 -5.34 5.25 -7.01
N LEU A 35 -4.55 4.19 -7.23
CA LEU A 35 -3.12 4.30 -7.52
C LEU A 35 -2.86 5.12 -8.79
N LYS A 36 -3.61 4.86 -9.87
CA LYS A 36 -3.52 5.64 -11.11
C LYS A 36 -3.85 7.12 -10.89
N GLN A 37 -4.86 7.42 -10.08
CA GLN A 37 -5.22 8.80 -9.73
C GLN A 37 -4.12 9.51 -8.94
N TRP A 38 -3.46 8.82 -7.99
CA TRP A 38 -2.36 9.41 -7.23
C TRP A 38 -1.13 9.68 -8.09
N VAL A 39 -0.73 8.72 -8.93
CA VAL A 39 0.41 8.89 -9.84
C VAL A 39 0.16 10.03 -10.83
N ASN A 40 -1.04 10.11 -11.41
CA ASN A 40 -1.41 11.16 -12.35
C ASN A 40 -1.59 12.54 -11.71
N LYS A 41 -1.75 12.63 -10.38
CA LYS A 41 -1.79 13.91 -9.64
C LYS A 41 -0.41 14.40 -9.20
N LEU A 42 0.61 13.53 -9.28
CA LEU A 42 1.98 13.83 -8.85
C LEU A 42 2.86 14.34 -10.01
N TYR A 43 2.34 14.37 -11.23
CA TYR A 43 2.92 14.98 -12.43
C TYR A 43 1.99 16.10 -12.92
#